data_AF-A0AAV5D8R2-F1
#
_entry.id   AF-A0AAV5D8R2-F1
#
_cell.length_a   1.000
_cell.length_b   1.000
_cell.length_c   1.000
_cell.angle_alpha   90.00
_cell.angle_beta   90.00
_cell.angle_gamma   90.00
#
_symmetry.space_group_name_H-M   'P 1'
#
loop_
_entity.id
_entity.type
_entity.pdbx_description
1 polymer ?
#
loop_
_entity_poly.entity_id
_entity_poly.type
_entity_poly.pdbx_seq_one_letter_code
_entity_poly.pdbx_strand_id
1 'polypeptide(L)'
;MERQVARQIVEFKCKTMEEELKKLGLKVNHHERNIKFLKSELNAVEEACVDLGTEGSSLPARSKMPLMKDILGFVATLGKVNDDNLSRILSEYLGMDNMLALVCKTYDSVKGLEKYDKNGFIDKSSGLHGLAHTIGKVLDGRFTVFCLENLR
;
A
#
# COMPACT_ATOMS: atom_id res chain seq x y z
N MET A 1 22.83 -11.52 -51.60
CA MET A 1 22.18 -12.37 -50.59
C MET A 1 22.40 -11.83 -49.17
N GLU A 2 23.63 -11.51 -48.76
CA GLU A 2 23.97 -11.00 -47.42
C GLU A 2 23.23 -9.71 -46.99
N ARG A 3 23.06 -8.74 -47.90
CA ARG A 3 22.33 -7.49 -47.60
C ARG A 3 20.85 -7.71 -47.23
N GLN A 4 20.23 -8.76 -47.76
CA GLN A 4 18.83 -9.07 -47.48
C GLN A 4 18.66 -9.74 -46.11
N VAL A 5 19.60 -10.62 -45.74
CA VAL A 5 19.65 -11.27 -44.43
C VAL A 5 19.91 -10.23 -43.33
N ALA A 6 20.86 -9.32 -43.53
CA ALA A 6 21.13 -8.25 -42.58
C ALA A 6 19.90 -7.36 -42.32
N ARG A 7 19.13 -7.04 -43.38
CA ARG A 7 17.89 -6.25 -43.27
C ARG A 7 16.82 -6.98 -42.45
N GLN A 8 16.61 -8.27 -42.69
CA GLN A 8 15.67 -9.09 -41.93
C GLN A 8 16.05 -9.22 -40.45
N ILE A 9 17.34 -9.35 -40.14
CA ILE A 9 17.83 -9.41 -38.75
C ILE A 9 17.55 -8.11 -38.00
N VAL A 10 17.80 -6.96 -38.63
CA VAL A 10 17.52 -5.65 -38.02
C VAL A 10 16.02 -5.49 -37.79
N GLU A 11 15.20 -5.83 -38.77
CA GLU A 11 13.75 -5.70 -38.71
C GLU A 11 13.13 -6.62 -37.63
N PHE A 12 13.64 -7.85 -37.51
CA PHE A 12 13.24 -8.77 -36.43
C PHE A 12 13.61 -8.22 -35.06
N LYS A 13 14.86 -7.77 -34.87
CA LYS A 13 15.30 -7.17 -33.59
C LYS A 13 14.53 -5.91 -33.24
N CYS A 14 14.20 -5.08 -34.23
CA CYS A 14 13.44 -3.85 -34.02
C CYS A 14 12.03 -4.18 -33.51
N LYS A 15 11.34 -5.16 -34.12
CA LYS A 15 10.04 -5.65 -33.65
C LYS A 15 10.11 -6.20 -32.22
N THR A 16 11.11 -7.03 -31.91
CA THR A 16 11.28 -7.57 -30.55
C THR A 16 11.50 -6.45 -29.54
N MET A 17 12.31 -5.44 -29.88
CA MET A 17 12.51 -4.27 -29.02
C MET A 17 11.23 -3.46 -28.82
N GLU A 18 10.44 -3.24 -29.87
CA GLU A 18 9.17 -2.50 -29.77
C GLU A 18 8.16 -3.21 -28.86
N GLU A 19 8.08 -4.54 -28.93
CA GLU A 19 7.20 -5.35 -28.08
C GLU A 19 7.62 -5.27 -26.60
N GLU A 20 8.92 -5.40 -26.32
CA GLU A 20 9.45 -5.25 -24.96
C GLU A 20 9.25 -3.84 -24.41
N LEU A 21 9.42 -2.81 -25.25
CA LEU A 21 9.17 -1.41 -24.87
C LEU A 21 7.69 -1.18 -24.51
N LYS A 22 6.77 -1.74 -25.29
CA LYS A 22 5.31 -1.67 -25.02
C LYS A 22 4.97 -2.36 -23.71
N LYS A 23 5.51 -3.56 -23.47
CA LYS A 23 5.29 -4.33 -22.24
C LYS A 23 5.85 -3.58 -21.02
N LEU A 24 7.02 -2.96 -21.16
CA LEU A 24 7.60 -2.11 -20.12
C LEU A 24 6.71 -0.89 -19.85
N GLY A 25 6.25 -0.20 -20.89
CA GLY A 25 5.35 0.95 -20.75
C GLY A 25 4.04 0.63 -20.04
N LEU A 26 3.41 -0.51 -20.33
CA LEU A 26 2.21 -0.97 -19.62
C LEU A 26 2.50 -1.25 -18.13
N LYS A 27 3.65 -1.87 -17.84
CA LYS A 27 4.07 -2.19 -16.47
C LYS A 27 4.42 -0.95 -15.65
N VAL A 28 5.12 0.04 -16.23
CA VAL A 28 5.42 1.33 -15.59
C VAL A 28 4.12 2.06 -15.25
N ASN A 29 3.20 2.15 -16.21
CA ASN A 29 1.88 2.75 -15.99
C ASN A 29 1.09 2.07 -14.86
N HIS A 30 1.19 0.75 -14.74
CA HIS A 30 0.52 0.02 -13.66
C HIS A 30 1.12 0.36 -12.28
N HIS A 31 2.46 0.40 -12.17
CA HIS A 31 3.13 0.74 -10.90
C HIS A 31 2.88 2.20 -10.50
N GLU A 32 2.91 3.13 -11.45
CA GLU A 32 2.61 4.53 -11.19
C GLU A 32 1.18 4.72 -10.65
N ARG A 33 0.20 4.01 -11.23
CA ARG A 33 -1.17 3.99 -10.73
C ARG A 33 -1.27 3.41 -9.33
N ASN A 34 -0.58 2.30 -9.04
CA ASN A 34 -0.59 1.68 -7.72
C ASN A 34 0.01 2.61 -6.66
N ILE A 35 1.14 3.26 -6.94
CA ILE A 35 1.77 4.21 -6.00
C ILE A 35 0.86 5.42 -5.77
N LYS A 36 0.25 5.96 -6.84
CA LYS A 36 -0.66 7.10 -6.73
C LYS A 36 -1.90 6.74 -5.88
N PHE A 37 -2.48 5.57 -6.11
CA PHE A 37 -3.60 5.05 -5.32
C PHE A 37 -3.24 4.87 -3.84
N LEU A 38 -2.10 4.23 -3.55
CA LEU A 38 -1.67 4.02 -2.18
C LEU A 38 -1.39 5.32 -1.44
N LYS A 39 -0.77 6.30 -2.11
CA LYS A 39 -0.57 7.64 -1.55
C LYS A 39 -1.90 8.36 -1.31
N SER A 40 -2.85 8.29 -2.24
CA SER A 40 -4.15 8.95 -2.04
C SER A 40 -4.94 8.34 -0.90
N GLU A 41 -4.94 7.02 -0.74
CA GLU A 41 -5.64 6.37 0.39
C GLU A 41 -4.92 6.66 1.71
N LEU A 42 -3.57 6.70 1.73
CA LEU A 42 -2.81 7.10 2.93
C LEU A 42 -3.11 8.55 3.34
N ASN A 43 -3.13 9.48 2.39
CA ASN A 43 -3.44 10.89 2.65
C ASN A 43 -4.89 11.06 3.11
N ALA A 44 -5.85 10.35 2.51
CA ALA A 44 -7.25 10.40 2.94
C ALA A 44 -7.42 9.91 4.39
N VAL A 45 -6.68 8.86 4.77
CA VAL A 45 -6.64 8.35 6.14
C VAL A 45 -5.99 9.37 7.10
N GLU A 46 -4.92 10.05 6.67
CA GLU A 46 -4.25 11.09 7.47
C GLU A 46 -5.13 12.34 7.69
N GLU A 47 -5.81 12.82 6.64
CA GLU A 47 -6.74 13.97 6.71
C GLU A 47 -7.92 13.68 7.65
N ALA A 48 -8.52 12.50 7.57
CA ALA A 48 -9.65 12.12 8.42
C ALA A 48 -9.31 12.04 9.91
N CYS A 49 -8.04 11.81 10.24
CA CYS A 49 -7.59 11.82 11.62
C CYS A 49 -7.52 13.24 12.22
N VAL A 50 -7.47 14.27 11.38
CA VAL A 50 -7.48 15.67 11.82
C VAL A 50 -8.89 16.09 12.26
N ASP A 51 -9.94 15.63 11.55
CA ASP A 51 -11.33 16.02 11.79
C ASP A 51 -11.97 15.40 13.04
N LEU A 52 -11.44 14.27 13.53
CA LEU A 52 -11.86 13.67 14.80
C LEU A 52 -11.33 14.43 16.05
N GLY A 53 -10.60 15.54 15.85
CA GLY A 53 -10.00 16.35 16.92
C GLY A 53 -10.84 17.54 17.41
N THR A 54 -12.03 17.80 16.86
CA THR A 54 -12.75 19.05 17.14
C THR A 54 -14.22 18.87 17.50
N GLU A 55 -14.54 18.12 18.55
CA GLU A 55 -15.72 18.46 19.37
C GLU A 55 -15.42 18.22 20.87
N GLY A 56 -15.12 19.32 21.57
CA GLY A 56 -15.43 19.50 22.99
C GLY A 56 -14.58 18.76 24.04
N SER A 57 -13.37 19.23 24.32
CA SER A 57 -12.90 19.50 25.71
C SER A 57 -11.42 19.94 25.71
N SER A 58 -11.13 20.94 26.53
CA SER A 58 -9.83 21.57 26.71
C SER A 58 -8.72 20.60 27.12
N LEU A 59 -7.75 20.32 26.24
CA LEU A 59 -6.39 19.82 26.52
C LEU A 59 -5.51 20.03 25.26
N PRO A 60 -4.17 20.18 25.40
CA PRO A 60 -3.34 20.88 24.43
C PRO A 60 -3.11 20.07 23.14
N ALA A 61 -2.89 20.81 22.06
CA ALA A 61 -2.47 20.37 20.74
C ALA A 61 -1.71 19.03 20.73
N ARG A 62 -2.42 17.97 20.33
CA ARG A 62 -1.98 16.85 19.48
C ARG A 62 -3.11 15.82 19.47
N SER A 63 -4.04 15.91 18.52
CA SER A 63 -4.96 14.81 18.19
C SER A 63 -4.16 13.66 17.57
N LYS A 64 -3.30 13.02 18.35
CA LYS A 64 -2.81 11.68 18.03
C LYS A 64 -3.89 10.73 18.48
N MET A 65 -4.65 10.18 17.53
CA MET A 65 -5.25 8.88 17.76
C MET A 65 -4.16 7.94 18.29
N PRO A 66 -4.32 7.31 19.47
CA PRO A 66 -3.33 6.38 20.01
C PRO A 66 -2.96 5.28 19.01
N LEU A 67 -3.91 4.93 18.14
CA LEU A 67 -3.83 3.90 17.11
C LEU A 67 -2.73 4.14 16.07
N MET A 68 -2.48 5.39 15.66
CA MET A 68 -1.56 5.68 14.55
C MET A 68 -0.13 6.00 14.98
N LYS A 69 0.12 6.15 16.28
CA LYS A 69 1.44 6.56 16.78
C LYS A 69 2.56 5.57 16.40
N ASP A 70 2.20 4.29 16.25
CA ASP A 70 3.12 3.18 16.02
C ASP A 70 2.90 2.48 14.68
N ILE A 71 2.02 3.01 13.81
CA ILE A 71 1.88 2.55 12.43
C ILE A 71 2.98 3.22 11.60
N LEU A 72 3.78 2.42 10.90
CA LEU A 72 4.83 2.92 10.01
C LEU A 72 4.28 3.24 8.61
N GLY A 73 3.32 2.44 8.13
CA GLY A 73 2.74 2.56 6.80
C GLY A 73 2.62 1.21 6.11
N PHE A 74 2.29 1.23 4.82
CA PHE A 74 2.20 0.00 4.01
C PHE A 74 3.59 -0.43 3.52
N VAL A 75 3.84 -1.75 3.40
CA VAL A 75 5.12 -2.29 2.91
C VAL A 75 5.58 -1.62 1.61
N ALA A 76 4.67 -1.45 0.64
CA ALA A 76 4.94 -0.78 -0.64
C ALA A 76 5.47 0.65 -0.52
N THR A 77 5.23 1.32 0.61
CA THR A 77 5.61 2.71 0.85
C THR A 77 6.89 2.86 1.68
N LEU A 78 7.37 1.77 2.30
CA LEU A 78 8.50 1.79 3.24
C LEU A 78 9.86 1.55 2.59
N GLY A 79 9.88 0.93 1.41
CA GLY A 79 11.11 0.62 0.67
C GLY A 79 11.22 1.38 -0.65
N LYS A 80 12.44 1.70 -1.06
CA LYS A 80 12.76 2.21 -2.40
C LYS A 80 13.82 1.34 -3.05
N VAL A 81 13.56 0.93 -4.29
CA VAL A 81 14.50 0.20 -5.13
C VAL A 81 14.81 1.09 -6.33
N ASN A 82 16.09 1.32 -6.61
CA ASN A 82 16.52 2.25 -7.66
C ASN A 82 16.43 1.67 -9.08
N ASP A 83 16.21 0.36 -9.21
CA ASP A 83 16.05 -0.35 -10.47
C ASP A 83 14.60 -0.81 -10.64
N ASP A 84 13.96 -0.39 -11.73
CA ASP A 84 12.54 -0.65 -12.01
C ASP A 84 12.25 -2.13 -12.31
N ASN A 85 13.22 -2.86 -12.87
CA ASN A 85 13.05 -4.27 -13.16
C ASN A 85 13.16 -5.10 -11.87
N LEU A 86 14.12 -4.75 -11.01
CA LEU A 86 14.28 -5.38 -9.69
C LEU A 86 13.08 -5.05 -8.78
N SER A 87 12.64 -3.79 -8.74
CA SER A 87 11.48 -3.37 -7.95
C SER A 87 10.22 -4.16 -8.33
N ARG A 88 10.04 -4.40 -9.63
CA ARG A 88 8.96 -5.23 -10.15
C ARG A 88 9.09 -6.69 -9.73
N ILE A 89 10.25 -7.31 -9.93
CA ILE A 89 10.46 -8.73 -9.59
C ILE A 89 10.23 -8.96 -8.10
N LEU A 90 10.71 -8.05 -7.25
CA LEU A 90 10.48 -8.13 -5.80
C LEU A 90 9.01 -7.92 -5.43
N SER A 91 8.31 -7.02 -6.10
CA SER A 91 6.86 -6.81 -5.88
C SER A 91 6.03 -8.01 -6.34
N GLU A 92 6.37 -8.61 -7.49
CA GLU A 92 5.75 -9.84 -8.00
C GLU A 92 6.02 -11.02 -7.05
N TYR A 93 7.24 -11.11 -6.49
CA TYR A 93 7.62 -12.15 -5.53
C TYR A 93 6.87 -12.01 -4.18
N LEU A 94 6.80 -10.79 -3.63
CA LEU A 94 6.09 -10.53 -2.38
C LEU A 94 4.58 -10.72 -2.54
N GLY A 95 4.04 -10.38 -3.71
CA GLY A 95 2.61 -10.43 -4.00
C GLY A 95 1.85 -9.23 -3.43
N MET A 96 0.64 -9.03 -3.94
CA MET A 96 -0.19 -7.86 -3.62
C MET A 96 -0.54 -7.79 -2.13
N ASP A 97 -0.96 -8.90 -1.52
CA ASP A 97 -1.40 -8.93 -0.12
C ASP A 97 -0.30 -8.49 0.85
N ASN A 98 0.96 -8.89 0.59
CA ASN A 98 2.10 -8.50 1.42
C ASN A 98 2.57 -7.08 1.12
N MET A 99 2.48 -6.63 -0.13
CA MET A 99 2.80 -5.25 -0.50
C MET A 99 1.80 -4.24 0.09
N LEU A 100 0.54 -4.65 0.26
CA LEU A 100 -0.53 -3.90 0.91
C LEU A 100 -0.62 -4.15 2.43
N ALA A 101 0.31 -4.92 3.00
CA ALA A 101 0.31 -5.17 4.43
C ALA A 101 0.67 -3.89 5.20
N LEU A 102 -0.03 -3.65 6.30
CA LEU A 102 0.25 -2.56 7.21
C LEU A 102 1.40 -2.95 8.15
N VAL A 103 2.36 -2.07 8.38
CA VAL A 103 3.48 -2.32 9.28
C VAL A 103 3.30 -1.53 10.57
N CYS A 104 3.32 -2.24 11.69
CA CYS A 104 3.12 -1.75 13.05
C CYS A 104 4.38 -1.99 13.89
N LYS A 105 4.78 -1.02 14.71
CA LYS A 105 5.94 -1.19 15.61
C LYS A 105 5.65 -2.13 16.76
N THR A 106 4.49 -1.99 17.38
CA THR A 106 4.14 -2.64 18.65
C THR A 106 2.93 -3.55 18.50
N TYR A 107 2.82 -4.58 19.34
CA TYR A 107 1.65 -5.47 19.30
C TYR A 107 0.37 -4.75 19.76
N ASP A 108 0.47 -3.77 20.64
CA ASP A 108 -0.69 -2.98 21.08
C ASP A 108 -1.30 -2.14 19.95
N SER A 109 -0.48 -1.66 19.01
CA SER A 109 -1.00 -0.99 17.81
C SER A 109 -1.81 -1.95 16.93
N VAL A 110 -1.39 -3.22 16.81
CA VAL A 110 -2.14 -4.26 16.09
C VAL A 110 -3.50 -4.53 16.76
N LYS A 111 -3.54 -4.67 18.09
CA LYS A 111 -4.80 -4.84 18.84
C LYS A 111 -5.77 -3.67 18.64
N GLY A 112 -5.23 -2.47 18.42
CA GLY A 112 -6.06 -1.30 18.19
C GLY A 112 -6.74 -1.26 16.81
N LEU A 113 -6.21 -2.00 15.82
CA LEU A 113 -6.71 -1.97 14.44
C LEU A 113 -8.08 -2.62 14.29
N GLU A 114 -8.35 -3.65 15.08
CA GLU A 114 -9.61 -4.38 15.02
C GLU A 114 -10.09 -4.76 16.42
N LYS A 115 -11.38 -4.51 16.69
CA LYS A 115 -12.03 -4.97 17.92
C LYS A 115 -13.09 -5.99 17.59
N TYR A 116 -13.32 -6.87 18.56
CA TYR A 116 -14.34 -7.90 18.48
C TYR A 116 -15.35 -7.68 19.60
N ASP A 117 -16.62 -7.92 19.28
CA ASP A 117 -17.70 -7.93 20.27
C ASP A 117 -17.61 -9.18 21.16
N LYS A 118 -18.49 -9.26 22.16
CA LYS A 118 -18.58 -10.40 23.09
C LYS A 118 -18.90 -11.74 22.42
N ASN A 119 -19.40 -11.73 21.19
CA ASN A 119 -19.74 -12.93 20.42
C ASN A 119 -18.61 -13.30 19.43
N GLY A 120 -17.54 -12.50 19.36
CA GLY A 120 -16.43 -12.70 18.43
C GLY A 120 -16.66 -12.11 17.03
N PHE A 121 -17.69 -11.28 16.83
CA PHE A 121 -17.89 -10.56 15.58
C PHE A 121 -17.05 -9.28 15.56
N ILE A 122 -16.55 -8.92 14.37
CA ILE A 122 -15.80 -7.67 14.17
C ILE A 122 -16.72 -6.48 14.43
N ASP A 123 -16.30 -5.58 15.31
CA ASP A 123 -16.95 -4.30 15.54
C ASP A 123 -16.58 -3.30 14.44
N LYS A 124 -17.50 -3.12 13.48
CA LYS A 124 -17.31 -2.22 12.34
C LYS A 124 -17.33 -0.73 12.70
N SER A 125 -17.65 -0.38 13.96
CA SER A 125 -17.70 1.01 14.42
C SER A 125 -16.40 1.51 15.05
N SER A 126 -15.41 0.63 15.24
CA SER A 126 -14.16 0.97 15.93
C SER A 126 -12.90 0.55 15.15
N GLY A 127 -11.73 0.94 15.66
CA GLY A 127 -10.44 0.64 15.04
C GLY A 127 -10.31 1.21 13.63
N LEU A 128 -9.74 0.42 12.73
CA LEU A 128 -9.56 0.77 11.32
C LEU A 128 -10.89 0.81 10.54
N HIS A 129 -11.87 -0.01 10.92
CA HIS A 129 -13.21 -0.02 10.32
C HIS A 129 -13.97 1.28 10.59
N GLY A 130 -13.94 1.75 11.85
CA GLY A 130 -14.52 3.03 12.23
C GLY A 130 -13.86 4.20 11.49
N LEU A 131 -12.54 4.16 11.33
CA LEU A 131 -11.77 5.13 10.55
C LEU A 131 -12.13 5.14 9.05
N ALA A 132 -12.31 3.96 8.45
CA ALA A 132 -12.76 3.89 7.07
C ALA A 132 -14.16 4.52 6.93
N HIS A 133 -15.05 4.27 7.89
CA HIS A 133 -16.39 4.83 7.87
C HIS A 133 -16.38 6.37 7.92
N THR A 134 -15.47 6.98 8.69
CA THR A 134 -15.35 8.45 8.77
C THR A 134 -14.95 9.09 7.45
N ILE A 135 -14.26 8.37 6.56
CA ILE A 135 -13.93 8.82 5.19
C ILE A 135 -14.93 8.34 4.13
N GLY A 136 -16.08 7.82 4.54
CA GLY A 136 -17.09 7.28 3.64
C GLY A 136 -16.64 6.02 2.90
N LYS A 137 -15.60 5.34 3.39
CA LYS A 137 -15.11 4.06 2.86
C LYS A 137 -15.62 2.92 3.73
N VAL A 138 -15.68 1.74 3.14
CA VAL A 138 -15.95 0.50 3.86
C VAL A 138 -14.76 -0.41 3.64
N LEU A 139 -14.13 -0.85 4.74
CA LEU A 139 -13.16 -1.92 4.69
C LEU A 139 -13.93 -3.23 4.78
N ASP A 140 -13.85 -4.01 3.72
CA ASP A 140 -14.42 -5.34 3.66
C ASP A 140 -13.32 -6.33 3.25
N GLY A 141 -13.36 -7.52 3.84
CA GLY A 141 -12.30 -8.52 3.70
C GLY A 141 -11.19 -8.41 4.73
N ARG A 142 -10.15 -9.24 4.54
CA ARG A 142 -9.02 -9.40 5.46
C ARG A 142 -7.88 -8.49 5.04
N PHE A 143 -7.20 -7.88 6.01
CA PHE A 143 -5.96 -7.13 5.79
C PHE A 143 -4.81 -7.75 6.59
N THR A 144 -3.60 -7.71 6.01
CA THR A 144 -2.40 -8.25 6.64
C THR A 144 -1.70 -7.18 7.44
N VAL A 145 -1.21 -7.53 8.64
CA VAL A 145 -0.44 -6.62 9.50
C VAL A 145 0.87 -7.29 9.90
N PHE A 146 1.99 -6.62 9.65
CA PHE A 146 3.30 -7.01 10.16
C PHE A 146 3.62 -6.23 11.43
N CYS A 147 3.90 -6.94 12.52
CA CYS A 147 4.30 -6.35 13.78
C CYS A 147 5.81 -6.51 13.97
N LEU A 148 6.55 -5.40 14.01
CA LEU A 148 8.02 -5.43 14.13
C LEU A 148 8.50 -6.02 15.45
N GLU A 149 7.76 -5.82 16.54
CA GLU A 149 8.06 -6.41 17.85
C GLU A 149 8.07 -7.96 17.83
N ASN A 150 7.34 -8.56 16.90
CA ASN A 150 7.20 -10.01 16.77
C ASN A 150 8.04 -10.62 15.63
N LEU A 151 8.87 -9.82 14.94
CA LEU A 151 9.78 -10.33 13.91
C LEU A 151 11.01 -10.99 14.58
N ARG A 152 11.40 -12.16 14.06
CA ARG A 152 12.56 -12.94 14.53
C ARG A 152 13.79 -12.67 13.67
#